data_AF-A0A1Q6EM99-F1
#
_entry.id   AF-A0A1Q6EM99-F1
#
_cell.length_a   1.000
_cell.length_b   1.000
_cell.length_c   1.000
_cell.angle_alpha   90.00
_cell.angle_beta   90.00
_cell.angle_gamma   90.00
#
_symmetry.space_group_name_H-M   'P 1'
#
loop_
_entity.id
_entity.type
_entity.pdbx_description
1 polymer ?
#
loop_
_entity_poly.entity_id
_entity_poly.type
_entity_poly.pdbx_seq_one_letter_code
_entity_poly.pdbx_strand_id
1 'polypeptide(L)' 'MAKKEVTYAEAMGEIEKILARLRNEEMDVDSLAAEVKRATELIASCKARLRKAEADVNKILE' A
#
# COMPACT_ATOMS: atom_id res chain seq x y z
N MET A 1 -13.82 -4.14 -18.75
CA MET A 1 -13.98 -3.19 -17.63
C MET A 1 -12.60 -2.74 -17.21
N ALA A 2 -12.30 -1.43 -17.25
CA ALA A 2 -10.97 -0.92 -16.91
C ALA A 2 -10.67 -1.18 -15.42
N LYS A 3 -9.53 -1.81 -15.14
CA LYS A 3 -9.06 -2.09 -13.77
C LYS A 3 -8.75 -0.73 -13.13
N LYS A 4 -9.62 -0.25 -12.25
CA LYS A 4 -9.43 1.02 -11.53
C LYS A 4 -8.12 0.92 -10.75
N GLU A 5 -7.15 1.77 -11.08
CA GLU A 5 -5.92 1.84 -10.28
C GLU A 5 -6.26 2.39 -8.90
N VAL A 6 -5.83 1.68 -7.86
CA VAL A 6 -5.97 2.13 -6.48
C VAL A 6 -5.15 3.42 -6.31
N THR A 7 -5.80 4.48 -5.86
CA THR A 7 -5.15 5.75 -5.55
C THR A 7 -4.25 5.62 -4.32
N TYR A 8 -3.33 6.56 -4.10
CA TYR A 8 -2.47 6.55 -2.91
C TYR A 8 -3.30 6.58 -1.61
N ALA A 9 -4.35 7.40 -1.57
CA ALA A 9 -5.23 7.51 -0.40
C ALA A 9 -5.99 6.20 -0.11
N GLU A 10 -6.51 5.56 -1.15
CA GLU A 10 -7.19 4.26 -1.01
C GLU A 10 -6.21 3.17 -0.56
N ALA A 11 -4.98 3.14 -1.10
CA ALA A 11 -3.95 2.20 -0.70
C ALA A 11 -3.56 2.38 0.78
N MET A 12 -3.43 3.63 1.23
CA MET A 12 -3.18 3.93 2.64
C MET A 12 -4.33 3.50 3.55
N GLY A 13 -5.58 3.76 3.15
CA GLY A 13 -6.75 3.30 3.89
C GLY A 13 -6.85 1.77 3.96
N GLU A 14 -6.47 1.06 2.90
CA GLU A 14 -6.34 -0.41 2.95
C GLU A 14 -5.24 -0.86 3.92
N ILE A 15 -4.06 -0.23 3.90
CA ILE A 15 -2.96 -0.56 4.82
C ILE A 15 -3.39 -0.37 6.28
N GLU A 16 -4.10 0.70 6.61
CA GLU A 16 -4.63 0.94 7.96
C GLU A 16 -5.64 -0.13 8.39
N LYS A 17 -6.52 -0.56 7.49
CA LYS A 17 -7.45 -1.67 7.75
C LYS A 17 -6.73 -2.98 7.98
N ILE A 18 -5.68 -3.25 7.20
CA ILE A 18 -4.84 -4.44 7.39
C ILE A 18 -4.18 -4.37 8.77
N LEU A 19 -3.57 -3.24 9.14
CA LEU A 19 -2.97 -3.04 10.46
C LEU A 19 -3.96 -3.22 11.61
N ALA A 20 -5.19 -2.73 11.47
CA ALA A 20 -6.24 -2.92 12.47
C ALA A 20 -6.59 -4.41 12.64
N ARG A 21 -6.69 -5.16 11.54
CA ARG A 21 -6.94 -6.60 11.58
C ARG A 21 -5.77 -7.36 12.19
N LEU A 22 -4.53 -7.03 11.84
CA LEU A 22 -3.33 -7.66 12.39
C LEU A 22 -3.19 -7.49 13.91
N ARG A 23 -3.77 -6.41 14.47
CA ARG A 23 -3.81 -6.17 15.92
C ARG A 23 -4.94 -6.93 16.60
N ASN A 24 -5.86 -7.52 15.85
CA ASN A 24 -6.90 -8.36 16.40
C ASN A 24 -6.30 -9.75 16.67
N GLU A 25 -6.30 -10.15 17.95
CA GLU A 25 -5.60 -11.34 18.47
C GLU A 25 -6.23 -12.68 18.02
N GLU A 26 -7.31 -12.63 17.23
CA GLU A 26 -8.06 -13.80 16.76
C GLU A 26 -7.70 -14.23 15.32
N MET A 27 -6.66 -13.67 14.70
CA MET A 27 -6.25 -14.06 13.34
C MET A 27 -5.46 -15.37 13.31
N ASP A 28 -5.86 -16.28 12.41
CA ASP A 28 -5.08 -17.47 12.08
C ASP A 28 -3.82 -17.12 11.23
N VAL A 29 -2.84 -18.03 11.22
CA VAL A 29 -1.53 -17.84 10.59
C VAL A 29 -1.61 -17.70 9.06
N ASP A 30 -2.56 -18.39 8.40
CA ASP A 30 -2.71 -18.31 6.94
C ASP A 30 -3.33 -16.96 6.54
N SER A 31 -4.33 -16.50 7.29
CA SER A 31 -4.92 -15.17 7.19
C SER A 31 -3.86 -14.08 7.43
N LEU A 32 -3.01 -14.26 8.44
CA LEU A 32 -1.89 -13.35 8.73
C LEU A 32 -0.94 -13.23 7.53
N ALA A 33 -0.52 -14.34 6.94
CA ALA A 33 0.38 -14.33 5.80
C ALA A 33 -0.24 -13.62 4.58
N ALA A 34 -1.53 -13.86 4.31
CA ALA A 34 -2.25 -13.21 3.21
C ALA A 34 -2.36 -11.69 3.40
N GLU A 35 -2.70 -11.24 4.61
CA GLU A 35 -2.84 -9.84 4.97
C GLU A 35 -1.50 -9.08 4.87
N VAL A 36 -0.42 -9.68 5.38
CA VAL A 36 0.94 -9.10 5.27
C VAL A 36 1.39 -9.01 3.81
N LYS A 37 1.11 -10.02 3.00
CA LYS A 37 1.41 -10.00 1.56
C LYS A 37 0.69 -8.85 0.87
N ARG A 38 -0.62 -8.69 1.14
CA ARG A 38 -1.42 -7.60 0.59
C ARG A 38 -0.88 -6.23 1.00
N ALA A 39 -0.55 -6.03 2.27
CA ALA A 39 0.04 -4.78 2.74
C ALA A 39 1.37 -4.47 2.02
N THR A 40 2.20 -5.48 1.80
CA THR A 40 3.49 -5.33 1.12
C THR A 40 3.31 -4.87 -0.33
N GLU A 41 2.33 -5.43 -1.05
CA GLU A 41 1.98 -5.01 -2.41
C GLU A 41 1.52 -3.54 -2.47
N LEU A 42 0.67 -3.13 -1.52
CA LEU A 42 0.18 -1.75 -1.42
C LEU A 42 1.33 -0.78 -1.11
N ILE A 43 2.20 -1.13 -0.17
CA ILE A 43 3.36 -0.32 0.20
C ILE A 43 4.32 -0.17 -0.99
N ALA A 44 4.55 -1.24 -1.76
CA ALA A 44 5.39 -1.19 -2.95
C ALA A 44 4.82 -0.21 -4.00
N SER A 45 3.51 -0.26 -4.23
CA SER A 45 2.81 0.68 -5.11
C SER A 45 2.95 2.13 -4.62
N CYS A 46 2.73 2.38 -3.33
CA CYS A 46 2.90 3.71 -2.73
C CYS A 46 4.33 4.25 -2.90
N LYS A 47 5.34 3.42 -2.62
CA LYS A 47 6.76 3.78 -2.79
C LYS A 47 7.09 4.12 -4.25
N ALA A 48 6.55 3.37 -5.21
CA ALA A 48 6.77 3.65 -6.63
C ALA A 48 6.18 5.02 -7.03
N ARG A 49 4.98 5.35 -6.54
CA ARG A 49 4.34 6.66 -6.79
C ARG A 49 5.16 7.80 -6.17
N LEU A 50 5.62 7.64 -4.93
CA LEU A 50 6.45 8.65 -4.25
C LEU A 50 7.78 8.88 -4.97
N ARG A 51 8.49 7.82 -5.37
CA ARG A 51 9.74 7.95 -6.14
C ARG A 51 9.53 8.65 -7.47
N LYS A 52 8.41 8.41 -8.14
CA LYS A 52 8.07 9.13 -9.38
C LYS A 52 7.88 10.61 -9.11
N ALA A 53 7.12 10.96 -8.07
CA ALA A 53 6.91 12.35 -7.68
C ALA A 53 8.22 13.05 -7.29
N GLU A 54 9.08 12.38 -6.53
CA GLU A 54 10.42 12.87 -6.16
C GLU A 54 11.29 13.11 -7.41
N ALA A 55 11.31 12.18 -8.36
CA ALA A 55 12.04 12.34 -9.61
C ALA A 55 11.53 13.51 -10.45
N ASP A 56 10.22 13.72 -10.48
CA ASP A 56 9.62 14.84 -11.22
C ASP A 56 9.92 16.19 -10.53
N VAL A 57 9.98 16.24 -9.20
CA VAL A 57 10.43 17.44 -8.46
C VAL A 57 11.91 17.72 -8.73
N ASN A 58 12.78 16.71 -8.68
CA ASN A 58 14.21 16.88 -8.90
C ASN A 58 14.51 17.44 -10.30
N LYS A 59 13.79 17.01 -11.34
CA LYS A 59 13.91 17.55 -12.71
C LYS A 59 13.57 19.04 -12.84
N ILE A 60 12.77 19.59 -11.92
CA ILE A 60 12.40 21.02 -11.93
C ILE A 60 13.47 21.85 -11.23
N LEU A 61 14.23 21.24 -10.30
CA LEU A 61 15.27 21.89 -9.53
C LEU A 61 16.64 21.87 -10.24
N GLU A 62 16.83 21.00 -11.23
CA GLU A 62 17.96 20.98 -12.18
C GLU A 62 17.75 21.97 -13.35
#